data_AF-A0A0F9AMY5-F1
#
_entry.id   AF-A0A0F9AMY5-F1
#
_cell.length_a   1.000
_cell.length_b   1.000
_cell.length_c   1.000
_cell.angle_alpha   90.00
_cell.angle_beta   90.00
_cell.angle_gamma   90.00
#
_symmetry.space_group_name_H-M   'P 1'
#
loop_
_entity.id
_entity.type
_entity.pdbx_description
1 polymer ?
#
loop_
_entity_poly.entity_id
_entity_poly.type
_entity_poly.pdbx_seq_one_letter_code
_entity_poly.pdbx_strand_id
1 'polypeptide(L)'
;LLDTGVDGAGDVLLNYSDKQAVISYSKISQGDNFTEIQGEQGRIRIEAVSLLKRMQFIANDGTVEELSQPFDEHFMRHEVSHFIAIANTGQLESPINTHQLSISVMAVLDKARQQLGVIYPADRL
;
A
#
# COMPACT_ATOMS: atom_id res chain seq x y z
N LEU A 1 7.19 -5.84 -19.85
CA LEU A 1 7.05 -7.17 -19.20
C LEU A 1 8.44 -7.81 -19.14
N LEU A 2 8.68 -8.71 -18.19
CA LEU A 2 9.84 -9.61 -18.19
C LEU A 2 9.61 -10.75 -19.19
N ASP A 3 10.65 -11.50 -19.50
CA ASP A 3 10.57 -12.67 -20.40
C ASP A 3 9.57 -13.74 -19.90
N THR A 4 9.31 -13.76 -18.59
CA THR A 4 8.30 -14.63 -17.96
C THR A 4 6.85 -14.17 -18.16
N GLY A 5 6.63 -13.00 -18.78
CA GLY A 5 5.30 -12.41 -19.01
C GLY A 5 4.75 -11.62 -17.82
N VAL A 6 5.47 -11.52 -16.71
CA VAL A 6 5.06 -10.70 -15.55
C VAL A 6 5.57 -9.25 -15.66
N ASP A 7 4.96 -8.35 -14.91
CA ASP A 7 5.42 -6.98 -14.73
C ASP A 7 6.77 -6.93 -14.00
N GLY A 8 7.71 -6.16 -14.55
CA GLY A 8 9.03 -5.93 -13.96
C GLY A 8 9.09 -4.65 -13.14
N ALA A 9 8.58 -3.55 -13.70
CA ALA A 9 8.43 -2.25 -13.05
C ALA A 9 7.31 -1.46 -13.75
N GLY A 10 6.80 -0.43 -13.08
CA GLY A 10 5.79 0.46 -13.65
C GLY A 10 5.23 1.45 -12.64
N ASP A 11 4.33 2.30 -13.13
CA ASP A 11 3.60 3.27 -12.33
C ASP A 11 2.10 3.07 -12.51
N VAL A 12 1.34 3.21 -11.42
CA VAL A 12 -0.13 3.22 -11.42
C VAL A 12 -0.61 4.59 -10.96
N LEU A 13 -1.42 5.25 -11.80
CA LEU A 13 -2.09 6.50 -11.45
C LEU A 13 -3.54 6.24 -11.06
N LEU A 14 -3.88 6.56 -9.82
CA LEU A 14 -5.24 6.43 -9.27
C LEU A 14 -5.84 7.83 -9.10
N ASN A 15 -6.91 8.11 -9.84
CA ASN A 15 -7.63 9.37 -9.78
C ASN A 15 -8.81 9.26 -8.81
N TYR A 16 -8.79 10.06 -7.75
CA TYR A 16 -9.92 10.27 -6.85
C TYR A 16 -10.54 11.64 -7.15
N SER A 17 -11.73 11.91 -6.61
CA SER A 17 -12.45 13.17 -6.87
C SER A 17 -11.68 14.44 -6.47
N ASP A 18 -10.85 14.33 -5.45
CA ASP A 18 -10.17 15.44 -4.76
C ASP A 18 -8.64 15.31 -4.77
N LYS A 19 -8.09 14.20 -5.26
CA LYS A 19 -6.66 13.89 -5.18
C LYS A 19 -6.23 12.85 -6.22
N GLN A 20 -4.93 12.72 -6.38
CA GLN A 20 -4.31 11.67 -7.17
C GLN A 20 -3.35 10.87 -6.27
N ALA A 21 -3.29 9.57 -6.48
CA ALA A 21 -2.26 8.72 -5.90
C ALA A 21 -1.44 8.09 -7.02
N VAL A 22 -0.12 8.14 -6.86
CA VAL A 22 0.84 7.51 -7.78
C VAL A 22 1.55 6.39 -7.03
N ILE A 23 1.52 5.19 -7.60
CA ILE A 23 2.21 4.03 -7.07
C ILE A 23 3.29 3.61 -8.06
N SER A 24 4.55 3.82 -7.71
CA SER A 24 5.70 3.32 -8.45
C SER A 24 6.16 1.99 -7.85
N TYR A 25 6.38 0.98 -8.69
CA TYR A 25 6.83 -0.34 -8.24
C TYR A 25 7.92 -0.91 -9.16
N SER A 26 8.77 -1.76 -8.59
CA SER A 26 9.81 -2.45 -9.36
C SER A 26 10.25 -3.74 -8.66
N LYS A 27 10.57 -4.75 -9.47
CA LYS A 27 11.24 -6.01 -9.12
C LYS A 27 12.64 -6.09 -9.72
N ILE A 28 13.02 -5.13 -10.57
CA ILE A 28 14.28 -5.13 -11.35
C ILE A 28 15.17 -3.92 -11.06
N SER A 29 14.70 -3.01 -10.22
CA SER A 29 15.45 -1.85 -9.74
C SER A 29 15.11 -1.59 -8.28
N GLN A 30 16.03 -0.93 -7.59
CA GLN A 30 15.89 -0.55 -6.20
C GLN A 30 15.87 0.98 -6.10
N GLY A 31 15.06 1.51 -5.19
CA GLY A 31 15.06 2.92 -4.81
C GLY A 31 14.76 3.07 -3.33
N ASP A 32 14.73 4.33 -2.88
CA ASP A 32 14.24 4.66 -1.54
C ASP A 32 12.76 4.34 -1.46
N ASN A 33 12.39 3.43 -0.56
CA ASN A 33 11.01 3.02 -0.37
C ASN A 33 10.35 3.89 0.70
N PHE A 34 9.73 4.99 0.27
CA PHE A 34 8.90 5.82 1.12
C PHE A 34 7.58 6.17 0.43
N THR A 35 6.59 6.52 1.23
CA THR A 35 5.29 7.04 0.80
C THR A 35 5.11 8.44 1.33
N GLU A 36 4.50 9.32 0.53
CA GLU A 36 4.11 10.65 0.98
C GLU A 36 2.61 10.86 0.84
N ILE A 37 2.00 11.42 1.88
CA ILE A 37 0.65 11.99 1.82
C ILE A 37 0.82 13.50 1.90
N GLN A 38 0.64 14.18 0.78
CA GLN A 38 0.89 15.60 0.64
C GLN A 38 -0.39 16.41 0.86
N GLY A 39 -0.26 17.55 1.54
CA GLY A 39 -1.34 18.51 1.76
C GLY A 39 -0.80 19.94 1.73
N GLU A 40 -1.68 20.91 1.95
CA GLU A 40 -1.34 22.33 1.79
C GLU A 40 -0.28 22.82 2.79
N GLN A 41 -0.17 22.19 3.96
CA GLN A 41 0.73 22.61 5.04
C GLN A 41 2.06 21.84 5.08
N GLY A 42 2.21 20.81 4.24
CA GLY A 42 3.35 19.92 4.26
C GLY A 42 2.99 18.50 3.81
N ARG A 43 3.73 17.52 4.31
CA ARG A 43 3.50 16.11 3.95
C ARG A 43 3.80 15.16 5.10
N ILE A 44 3.05 14.08 5.17
CA ILE A 44 3.39 12.92 5.98
C ILE A 44 4.30 12.03 5.14
N ARG A 45 5.50 11.73 5.63
CA ARG A 45 6.44 10.79 5.01
C ARG A 45 6.47 9.50 5.82
N ILE A 46 6.31 8.36 5.13
CA ILE A 46 6.30 7.02 5.72
C ILE A 46 7.43 6.21 5.10
N GLU A 47 8.39 5.76 5.89
CA GLU A 47 9.45 4.85 5.45
C GLU A 47 8.92 3.41 5.38
N ALA A 48 9.12 2.75 4.24
CA ALA A 48 8.69 1.39 3.95
C ALA A 48 7.24 1.14 4.39
N VAL A 49 6.26 1.65 3.63
CA VAL A 49 4.83 1.66 4.03
C VAL A 49 4.26 0.28 4.40
N SER A 50 4.82 -0.81 3.87
CA SER A 50 4.44 -2.18 4.25
C SER A 50 4.86 -2.57 5.67
N LEU A 51 5.82 -1.86 6.25
CA LEU A 51 6.36 -2.07 7.59
C LEU A 51 6.07 -0.90 8.53
N LEU A 52 5.69 0.27 7.99
CA LEU A 52 5.48 1.51 8.74
C LEU A 52 6.68 1.86 9.64
N LYS A 53 7.90 1.70 9.12
CA LYS A 53 9.14 1.79 9.91
C LYS A 53 9.31 3.10 10.65
N ARG A 54 8.97 4.19 9.98
CA ARG A 54 9.09 5.55 10.49
C ARG A 54 8.06 6.44 9.82
N MET A 55 7.40 7.30 10.59
CA MET A 55 6.42 8.24 10.10
C MET A 55 6.72 9.63 10.65
N GLN A 56 6.79 10.60 9.75
CA GLN A 56 7.09 11.99 10.10
C GLN A 56 6.13 12.93 9.39
N PHE A 57 5.72 14.01 10.06
CA PHE A 57 5.16 15.16 9.38
C PHE A 57 6.28 16.15 9.08
N ILE A 58 6.33 16.63 7.84
CA ILE A 58 7.32 17.60 7.36
C ILE A 58 6.54 18.80 6.84
N ALA A 59 6.56 19.90 7.58
CA ALA A 59 5.90 21.15 7.23
C ALA A 59 6.63 21.87 6.08
N ASN A 60 5.94 22.80 5.41
CA ASN A 60 6.51 23.59 4.31
C ASN A 60 7.69 24.48 4.70
N ASP A 61 7.77 24.89 5.97
CA ASP A 61 8.89 25.67 6.52
C ASP A 61 10.11 24.79 6.88
N GLY A 62 10.00 23.47 6.69
CA GLY A 62 11.02 22.50 7.02
C GLY A 62 10.95 21.94 8.45
N THR A 63 10.00 22.38 9.28
CA THR A 63 9.76 21.79 10.61
C THR A 63 9.40 20.32 10.46
N VAL A 64 10.01 19.46 11.29
CA VAL A 64 9.78 18.02 11.28
C VAL A 64 9.23 17.57 12.63
N GLU A 65 8.12 16.84 12.60
CA GLU A 65 7.52 16.17 13.75
C GLU A 65 7.58 14.66 13.56
N GLU A 66 8.08 13.94 14.57
CA GLU A 66 8.08 12.48 14.57
C GLU A 66 6.71 11.97 15.04
N LEU A 67 6.01 11.24 14.16
CA LEU A 67 4.67 10.70 14.44
C LEU A 67 4.71 9.23 14.91
N SER A 68 5.77 8.51 14.57
CA SER A 68 5.94 7.11 14.93
C SER A 68 6.72 6.90 16.23
N GLN A 69 6.40 5.81 16.92
CA GLN A 69 7.27 5.22 17.93
C GLN A 69 8.47 4.51 17.26
N PRO A 70 9.51 4.13 18.02
CA PRO A 70 10.58 3.28 17.50
C PRO A 70 10.05 2.00 16.85
N PHE A 71 10.68 1.59 15.76
CA PHE A 71 10.24 0.43 14.97
C PHE A 71 10.27 -0.88 15.78
N ASP A 72 9.17 -1.64 15.74
CA ASP A 72 9.06 -2.99 16.28
C ASP A 72 9.37 -4.02 15.19
N GLU A 73 10.39 -4.85 15.38
CA GLU A 73 10.76 -5.90 14.43
C GLU A 73 9.68 -6.99 14.29
N HIS A 74 8.72 -7.07 15.22
CA HIS A 74 7.55 -7.94 15.11
C HIS A 74 6.45 -7.26 14.28
N PHE A 75 6.76 -6.88 13.03
CA PHE A 75 5.89 -6.07 12.16
C PHE A 75 4.50 -6.69 11.88
N MET A 76 4.33 -8.00 12.07
CA MET A 76 3.03 -8.70 11.93
C MET A 76 2.23 -8.80 13.25
N ARG A 77 2.78 -8.32 14.39
CA ARG A 77 2.14 -8.48 15.71
C ARG A 77 0.72 -7.94 15.74
N HIS A 78 0.50 -6.78 15.12
CA HIS A 78 -0.80 -6.11 15.14
C HIS A 78 -1.86 -6.85 14.32
N GLU A 79 -1.53 -7.32 13.12
CA GLU A 79 -2.47 -8.10 12.30
C GLU A 79 -2.81 -9.44 12.96
N VAL A 80 -1.82 -10.15 13.52
CA VAL A 80 -2.05 -11.41 14.22
C VAL A 80 -2.93 -11.22 15.46
N SER A 81 -2.66 -10.18 16.25
CA SER A 81 -3.48 -9.84 17.42
C SER A 81 -4.92 -9.50 17.02
N HIS A 82 -5.10 -8.77 15.92
CA HIS A 82 -6.41 -8.45 15.37
C HIS A 82 -7.16 -9.68 14.90
N PHE A 83 -6.51 -10.60 14.17
CA PHE A 83 -7.14 -11.85 13.73
C PHE A 83 -7.59 -12.70 14.91
N ILE A 84 -6.79 -12.83 15.97
CA ILE A 84 -7.16 -13.54 17.19
C ILE A 84 -8.40 -12.91 17.84
N ALA A 85 -8.45 -11.57 17.92
CA ALA A 85 -9.59 -10.86 18.52
C ALA A 85 -10.89 -11.06 17.71
N ILE A 86 -10.83 -10.95 16.39
CA ILE A 86 -11.98 -11.17 15.49
C ILE A 86 -12.48 -12.62 15.59
N ALA A 87 -11.57 -13.60 15.55
CA ALA A 87 -11.91 -15.02 15.68
C ALA A 87 -12.56 -15.33 17.04
N ASN A 88 -12.01 -14.81 18.14
CA ASN A 88 -12.55 -15.02 19.48
C ASN A 88 -13.92 -14.37 19.70
N THR A 89 -14.22 -13.29 18.97
CA THR A 89 -15.52 -12.60 19.04
C THR A 89 -16.55 -13.15 18.05
N GLY A 90 -16.19 -14.16 17.24
CA GLY A 90 -17.08 -14.76 16.25
C GLY A 90 -17.46 -13.83 15.09
N GLN A 91 -16.69 -12.77 14.86
CA GLN A 91 -16.90 -11.85 13.75
C GLN A 91 -16.44 -12.50 12.44
N LEU A 92 -17.23 -12.31 11.37
CA LEU A 92 -16.94 -12.90 10.06
C LEU A 92 -15.93 -12.09 9.24
N GLU A 93 -15.75 -10.81 9.56
CA GLU A 93 -14.78 -9.94 8.88
C GLU A 93 -14.23 -8.89 9.84
N SER A 94 -13.12 -8.27 9.43
CA SER A 94 -12.58 -7.11 10.13
C SER A 94 -13.41 -5.86 9.82
N PRO A 95 -13.79 -5.06 10.82
CA PRO A 95 -14.47 -3.77 10.58
C PRO A 95 -13.54 -2.72 9.94
N ILE A 96 -12.22 -2.98 9.91
CA ILE A 96 -11.21 -2.08 9.34
C ILE A 96 -10.78 -2.57 7.95
N ASN A 97 -10.49 -3.86 7.82
CA ASN A 97 -10.08 -4.50 6.58
C ASN A 97 -11.20 -5.42 6.09
N THR A 98 -12.26 -4.79 5.60
CA THR A 98 -13.50 -5.47 5.20
C THR A 98 -13.31 -6.31 3.94
N HIS A 99 -14.20 -7.27 3.71
CA HIS A 99 -14.24 -8.03 2.46
C HIS A 99 -14.44 -7.11 1.26
N GLN A 100 -15.26 -6.07 1.39
CA GLN A 100 -15.49 -5.10 0.32
C GLN A 100 -14.21 -4.32 -0.02
N LEU A 101 -13.40 -3.95 0.97
CA LEU A 101 -12.11 -3.31 0.71
C LEU A 101 -11.17 -4.25 -0.06
N SER A 102 -11.11 -5.51 0.34
CA SER A 102 -10.30 -6.52 -0.35
C SER A 102 -10.73 -6.69 -1.82
N ILE A 103 -12.04 -6.77 -2.09
CA ILE A 103 -12.59 -6.82 -3.46
C ILE A 103 -12.20 -5.57 -4.26
N SER A 104 -12.31 -4.38 -3.66
CA SER A 104 -11.93 -3.12 -4.33
C SER A 104 -10.45 -3.07 -4.69
N VAL A 105 -9.56 -3.55 -3.80
CA VAL A 105 -8.12 -3.66 -4.08
C VAL A 105 -7.86 -4.61 -5.24
N MET A 106 -8.50 -5.79 -5.24
CA MET A 106 -8.37 -6.75 -6.34
C MET A 106 -8.85 -6.16 -7.68
N ALA A 107 -9.97 -5.45 -7.70
CA ALA A 107 -10.46 -4.80 -8.91
C ALA A 107 -9.48 -3.76 -9.48
N VAL A 108 -8.79 -3.01 -8.63
CA VAL A 108 -7.73 -2.07 -9.06
C VAL A 108 -6.54 -2.83 -9.66
N LEU A 109 -6.09 -3.91 -9.00
CA LEU A 109 -4.97 -4.73 -9.48
C LEU A 109 -5.28 -5.41 -10.81
N ASP A 110 -6.49 -5.96 -10.97
CA ASP A 110 -6.94 -6.57 -12.22
C ASP A 110 -7.02 -5.55 -13.34
N LYS A 111 -7.52 -4.34 -13.05
CA LYS A 111 -7.55 -3.27 -14.05
C LYS A 111 -6.15 -2.83 -14.48
N ALA A 112 -5.23 -2.70 -13.53
CA ALA A 112 -3.83 -2.37 -13.82
C ALA A 112 -3.17 -3.45 -14.68
N ARG A 113 -3.31 -4.72 -14.30
CA ARG A 113 -2.84 -5.89 -15.08
C ARG A 113 -3.40 -5.91 -16.49
N GLN A 114 -4.71 -5.69 -16.65
CA GLN A 114 -5.38 -5.62 -17.95
C GLN A 114 -4.77 -4.53 -18.83
N GLN A 115 -4.54 -3.33 -18.30
CA GLN A 115 -3.94 -2.22 -19.04
C GLN A 115 -2.48 -2.49 -19.42
N LEU A 116 -1.73 -3.19 -18.58
CA LEU A 116 -0.34 -3.58 -18.83
C LEU A 116 -0.20 -4.79 -19.76
N GLY A 117 -1.30 -5.50 -20.04
CA GLY A 117 -1.28 -6.75 -20.81
C GLY A 117 -0.71 -7.94 -20.05
N VAL A 118 -0.71 -7.91 -18.71
CA VAL A 118 -0.32 -9.05 -17.87
C VAL A 118 -1.50 -10.02 -17.80
N ILE A 119 -1.34 -11.22 -18.36
CA ILE A 119 -2.39 -12.25 -18.42
C ILE A 119 -1.85 -13.54 -17.79
N TYR A 120 -2.55 -14.04 -16.78
CA TYR A 120 -2.29 -15.33 -16.16
C TYR A 120 -3.12 -16.43 -16.80
N PRO A 121 -2.72 -17.72 -16.67
CA PRO A 121 -3.47 -18.83 -17.25
C PRO A 121 -4.95 -18.88 -16.84
N ALA A 122 -5.27 -18.51 -15.60
CA ALA A 122 -6.63 -18.51 -15.08
C ALA A 122 -7.52 -17.42 -15.70
N ASP A 123 -6.97 -16.35 -16.28
CA ASP A 123 -7.74 -15.29 -16.93
C ASP A 123 -8.31 -15.71 -18.30
N ARG A 124 -7.90 -16.89 -18.81
CA ARG A 124 -8.32 -17.44 -20.10
C ARG A 124 -9.39 -18.54 -19.97
N LEU A 125 -9.80 -18.85 -18.74
CA LEU A 125 -10.89 -19.78 -18.44
C LEU A 125 -12.23 -19.06 -18.55
#